data_AF-A0A829HK93-F1
#
_entry.id   AF-A0A829HK93-F1
#
_cell.length_a   1.000
_cell.length_b   1.000
_cell.length_c   1.000
_cell.angle_alpha   90.00
_cell.angle_beta   90.00
_cell.angle_gamma   90.00
#
_symmetry.space_group_name_H-M   'P 1'
#
loop_
_entity.id
_entity.type
_entity.pdbx_description
1 polymer ?
#
loop_
_entity_poly.entity_id
_entity_poly.type
_entity_poly.pdbx_seq_one_letter_code
_entity_poly.pdbx_strand_id
1 'polypeptide(L)'
;FIGCDYGTGIVIQAGNLPLSGSDEVDPLPAPYVLLNRILKPLRAERIQTLHRGNYDTEEIPLLKGYRAEAWMKRFDIKDDQKLEYFGKLQSEPKLNSRHTFLDWRIDWNS
;
A
#
# COMPACT_ATOMS: atom_id res chain seq x y z
N PHE A 1 -14.19 13.73 -4.18
CA PHE A 1 -13.31 12.87 -4.99
C PHE A 1 -14.02 12.62 -6.30
N ILE A 2 -13.49 13.15 -7.41
CA ILE A 2 -13.89 12.70 -8.75
C ILE A 2 -13.27 11.31 -8.86
N GLY A 3 -14.07 10.26 -8.96
CA GLY A 3 -13.53 8.91 -9.03
C GLY A 3 -12.69 8.76 -10.30
N CYS A 4 -11.55 8.10 -10.19
CA CYS A 4 -10.74 7.76 -11.35
C CYS A 4 -11.37 6.53 -12.00
N ASP A 5 -11.61 6.56 -13.30
CA ASP A 5 -11.82 5.34 -14.07
C ASP A 5 -10.49 4.57 -14.08
N TYR A 6 -10.47 3.45 -13.37
CA TYR A 6 -9.31 2.56 -13.35
C TYR A 6 -9.25 1.69 -14.62
N GLY A 7 -10.25 1.78 -15.52
CA GLY A 7 -10.36 0.97 -16.73
C GLY A 7 -10.41 -0.51 -16.37
N THR A 8 -9.42 -1.27 -16.83
CA THR A 8 -9.23 -2.69 -16.45
C THR A 8 -8.47 -2.88 -15.13
N GLY A 9 -8.08 -1.79 -14.47
CA GLY A 9 -7.36 -1.79 -13.21
C GLY A 9 -8.22 -2.21 -12.02
N ILE A 10 -7.57 -2.75 -10.99
CA ILE A 10 -8.20 -3.23 -9.75
C ILE A 10 -7.74 -2.35 -8.60
N VAL A 11 -8.68 -1.95 -7.74
CA VAL A 11 -8.39 -1.29 -6.46
C VAL A 11 -8.60 -2.31 -5.34
N ILE A 12 -7.60 -2.46 -4.47
CA ILE A 12 -7.69 -3.32 -3.29
C ILE A 12 -7.59 -2.43 -2.05
N GLN A 13 -8.63 -2.45 -1.21
CA GLN A 13 -8.61 -1.81 0.10
C GLN A 13 -7.88 -2.70 1.10
N ALA A 14 -6.75 -2.23 1.63
CA ALA A 14 -5.95 -3.00 2.58
C ALA A 14 -6.57 -3.04 3.99
N GLY A 15 -7.26 -1.98 4.43
CA GLY A 15 -7.81 -1.88 5.79
C GLY A 15 -8.90 -0.83 5.96
N ASN A 16 -9.43 -0.72 7.18
CA ASN A 16 -10.54 0.18 7.53
C ASN A 16 -10.19 1.67 7.42
N LEU A 17 -8.95 2.05 7.71
CA LEU A 17 -8.45 3.40 7.58
C LEU A 17 -7.07 3.39 6.90
N PRO A 18 -6.65 4.50 6.26
CA PRO A 18 -5.28 4.62 5.81
C PRO A 18 -4.34 4.59 7.02
N LEU A 19 -3.36 3.68 6.98
CA LEU A 19 -2.28 3.58 7.96
C LEU A 19 -1.07 4.35 7.43
N SER A 20 -0.35 5.06 8.31
CA SER A 20 0.80 5.89 7.92
C SER A 20 1.99 5.07 7.45
N GLY A 21 2.24 3.91 8.06
CA GLY A 21 3.46 3.15 7.79
C GLY A 21 4.72 3.93 8.19
N SER A 22 4.63 4.73 9.27
CA SER A 22 5.69 5.60 9.77
C SER A 22 6.43 4.94 10.93
N ASP A 23 7.74 5.16 11.01
CA ASP A 23 8.59 4.58 12.06
C ASP A 23 8.16 4.98 13.48
N GLU A 24 7.53 6.15 13.63
CA GLU A 24 7.05 6.69 14.91
C GLU A 24 5.78 5.99 15.44
N VAL A 25 5.01 5.33 14.57
CA VAL A 25 3.69 4.76 14.92
C VAL A 25 3.69 3.27 14.69
N ASP A 26 3.82 2.86 13.42
CA ASP A 26 3.97 1.48 13.00
C ASP A 26 4.59 1.47 11.60
N PRO A 27 5.87 1.08 11.45
CA PRO A 27 6.52 1.03 10.15
C PRO A 27 6.01 -0.12 9.27
N LEU A 28 5.41 -1.16 9.87
CA LEU A 28 5.03 -2.41 9.21
C LEU A 28 3.57 -2.81 9.55
N PRO A 29 2.58 -1.97 9.19
CA PRO A 29 1.19 -2.29 9.42
C PRO A 29 0.80 -3.60 8.73
N ALA A 30 0.16 -4.49 9.50
CA ALA A 30 -0.19 -5.83 9.03
C ALA A 30 -1.00 -5.86 7.74
N PRO A 31 -1.99 -4.96 7.52
CA PRO A 31 -2.68 -4.84 6.23
C PRO A 31 -1.75 -4.68 5.02
N TYR A 32 -0.74 -3.80 5.11
CA TYR A 32 0.16 -3.52 4.00
C TYR A 32 1.18 -4.63 3.81
N VAL A 33 1.71 -5.19 4.90
CA VAL A 33 2.64 -6.32 4.87
C VAL A 33 2.01 -7.54 4.20
N LEU A 34 0.80 -7.93 4.62
CA LEU A 34 0.13 -9.11 4.10
C LEU A 34 -0.31 -8.92 2.64
N LEU A 35 -0.83 -7.74 2.29
CA LEU A 35 -1.19 -7.43 0.91
C LEU A 35 0.05 -7.42 0.00
N ASN A 36 1.14 -6.77 0.43
CA ASN A 36 2.41 -6.77 -0.30
C ASN A 36 2.93 -8.21 -0.50
N ARG A 37 2.86 -9.07 0.53
CA ARG A 37 3.29 -10.47 0.40
C ARG A 37 2.51 -11.22 -0.69
N ILE A 38 1.19 -11.04 -0.76
CA ILE A 38 0.34 -11.70 -1.76
C ILE A 38 0.62 -11.17 -3.16
N LEU A 39 0.79 -9.85 -3.31
CA LEU A 39 1.01 -9.20 -4.60
C LEU A 39 2.47 -9.19 -5.05
N LYS A 40 3.42 -9.60 -4.20
CA LYS A 40 4.86 -9.60 -4.49
C LYS A 40 5.22 -10.28 -5.83
N PRO A 41 4.61 -11.42 -6.22
CA PRO A 41 4.88 -12.02 -7.54
C PRO A 41 4.43 -11.18 -8.74
N LEU A 42 3.49 -10.24 -8.55
CA LEU A 42 2.97 -9.33 -9.58
C LEU A 42 3.66 -7.96 -9.56
N ARG A 43 4.43 -7.67 -8.50
CA ARG A 43 5.09 -6.37 -8.30
C ARG A 43 6.24 -6.22 -9.30
N ALA A 44 6.34 -5.04 -9.93
CA ALA A 44 7.49 -4.71 -10.76
C ALA A 44 8.80 -4.89 -9.96
N GLU A 45 9.75 -5.65 -10.53
CA GLU A 45 11.00 -5.97 -9.84
C GLU A 45 11.85 -4.71 -9.55
N ARG A 46 11.73 -3.71 -10.44
CA ARG A 46 12.42 -2.43 -10.34
C ARG A 46 11.49 -1.30 -10.71
N ILE A 47 11.55 -0.23 -9.94
CA ILE A 47 10.86 1.03 -10.25
C ILE A 47 11.88 2.17 -10.19
N GLN A 48 11.77 3.12 -11.11
CA GLN A 48 12.70 4.24 -11.17
C GLN A 48 12.31 5.36 -10.20
N THR A 49 11.02 5.65 -10.08
CA THR A 49 10.54 6.80 -9.29
C THR A 49 9.17 6.52 -8.68
N LEU A 50 9.02 6.77 -7.37
CA LEU A 50 7.71 6.90 -6.72
C LEU A 50 7.28 8.36 -6.65
N HIS A 51 8.23 9.27 -6.43
CA HIS A 51 7.97 10.71 -6.44
C HIS A 51 8.22 11.31 -7.82
N ARG A 52 7.30 12.15 -8.28
CA ARG A 52 7.51 13.07 -9.40
C ARG A 52 7.81 14.46 -8.83
N GLY A 53 8.96 15.02 -9.17
CA GLY A 53 9.40 16.32 -8.67
C GLY A 53 10.88 16.56 -8.99
N ASN A 54 11.30 17.82 -9.00
CA ASN A 54 12.68 18.21 -9.30
C ASN A 54 13.49 18.64 -8.07
N TYR A 55 12.83 18.76 -6.91
CA TYR A 55 13.47 19.19 -5.66
C TYR A 55 13.74 17.97 -4.79
N ASP A 56 14.99 17.52 -4.78
CA ASP A 56 15.50 16.38 -3.99
C ASP A 56 16.63 16.90 -3.12
N THR A 57 16.38 17.03 -1.81
CA THR A 57 17.36 17.51 -0.82
C THR A 57 17.55 16.49 0.28
N GLU A 58 18.50 16.73 1.19
CA GLU A 58 18.68 15.85 2.35
C GLU A 58 17.49 15.91 3.30
N GLU A 59 16.88 17.08 3.47
CA GLU A 59 15.72 17.31 4.32
C GLU A 59 14.41 16.85 3.68
N ILE A 60 14.33 16.88 2.34
CA ILE A 60 13.15 16.50 1.56
C ILE A 60 13.59 15.52 0.45
N PRO A 61 14.00 14.29 0.82
CA PRO A 61 14.49 13.33 -0.14
C PRO A 61 13.34 12.82 -1.03
N LEU A 62 13.55 12.80 -2.34
CA LEU A 62 12.62 12.14 -3.25
C LEU A 62 12.85 10.63 -3.25
N LEU A 63 11.76 9.87 -3.29
CA LEU A 63 11.79 8.42 -3.48
C LEU A 63 12.05 8.11 -4.96
N LYS A 64 13.33 8.13 -5.33
CA LYS A 64 13.85 7.81 -6.66
C LYS A 64 15.00 6.81 -6.58
N GLY A 65 15.27 6.10 -7.68
CA GLY A 65 16.34 5.11 -7.80
C GLY A 65 16.32 4.11 -6.64
N TYR A 66 17.44 3.96 -5.94
CA TYR A 66 17.56 3.02 -4.82
C TYR A 66 16.55 3.29 -3.68
N ARG A 67 16.17 4.56 -3.43
CA ARG A 67 15.18 4.90 -2.39
C ARG A 67 13.79 4.40 -2.75
N ALA A 68 13.42 4.50 -4.03
CA ALA A 68 12.15 3.96 -4.53
C ALA A 68 12.14 2.42 -4.43
N GLU A 69 13.24 1.77 -4.85
CA GLU A 69 13.38 0.32 -4.75
C GLU A 69 13.34 -0.16 -3.28
N ALA A 70 14.00 0.55 -2.36
CA ALA A 70 13.98 0.25 -0.93
C ALA A 70 12.59 0.43 -0.34
N TRP A 71 11.89 1.51 -0.69
CA TRP A 71 10.54 1.77 -0.21
C TRP A 71 9.56 0.67 -0.63
N MET A 72 9.63 0.20 -1.89
CA MET A 72 8.77 -0.91 -2.34
C MET A 72 9.02 -2.19 -1.54
N LYS A 73 10.27 -2.46 -1.18
CA LYS A 73 10.68 -3.66 -0.44
C LYS A 73 10.46 -3.54 1.08
N ARG A 74 10.12 -2.37 1.60
CA ARG A 74 10.04 -2.14 3.06
C ARG A 74 9.05 -3.07 3.76
N PHE A 75 8.00 -3.51 3.05
CA PHE A 75 6.99 -4.42 3.56
C PHE A 75 7.28 -5.90 3.28
N ASP A 76 8.46 -6.22 2.76
CA ASP A 76 8.85 -7.61 2.54
C ASP A 76 9.22 -8.25 3.89
N ILE A 77 8.56 -9.36 4.21
CA ILE A 77 8.82 -10.15 5.41
C ILE A 77 9.34 -11.54 5.01
N LYS A 78 9.98 -12.21 5.96
CA LYS A 78 10.28 -13.63 5.84
C LYS A 78 9.02 -14.46 6.04
N ASP A 79 9.00 -15.67 5.50
CA ASP A 79 7.79 -16.49 5.47
C ASP A 79 7.39 -17.02 6.85
N ASP A 80 8.35 -17.16 7.77
CA ASP A 80 8.15 -17.52 9.18
C ASP A 80 7.46 -16.40 9.99
N GLN A 81 7.55 -15.14 9.55
CA GLN A 81 6.90 -14.00 10.18
C GLN A 81 5.41 -13.89 9.83
N LYS A 82 4.90 -14.63 8.83
CA LYS A 82 3.51 -14.45 8.33
C LYS A 82 2.45 -14.62 9.41
N LEU A 83 2.63 -15.57 10.33
CA LEU A 83 1.65 -15.86 11.38
C LEU A 83 1.56 -14.72 12.40
N GLU A 84 2.68 -14.05 12.68
CA GLU A 84 2.72 -12.86 13.53
C GLU A 84 1.85 -11.74 12.93
N TYR A 85 2.01 -11.46 11.63
CA TYR A 85 1.22 -10.43 10.96
C TYR A 85 -0.24 -10.81 10.78
N PHE A 86 -0.57 -12.09 10.60
CA PHE A 86 -1.96 -12.54 10.68
C PHE A 86 -2.57 -12.29 12.06
N GLY A 87 -1.80 -12.50 13.13
CA GLY A 87 -2.21 -12.16 14.50
C GLY A 87 -2.48 -10.66 14.65
N LYS A 88 -1.54 -9.81 14.20
CA LYS A 88 -1.70 -8.34 14.20
C LYS A 88 -2.96 -7.90 13.43
N LEU A 89 -3.20 -8.47 12.25
CA LEU A 89 -4.40 -8.19 11.45
C LEU A 89 -5.71 -8.52 12.20
N GLN A 90 -5.71 -9.48 13.12
CA GLN A 90 -6.91 -9.76 13.89
C GLN A 90 -7.31 -8.62 14.83
N SER A 91 -6.31 -7.88 15.34
CA SER A 91 -6.50 -6.72 16.20
C SER A 91 -6.88 -5.45 15.43
N GLU A 92 -6.68 -5.43 14.11
CA GLU A 92 -7.05 -4.29 13.28
C GLU A 92 -8.58 -4.12 13.20
N PRO A 93 -9.08 -2.87 13.18
CA PRO A 93 -10.49 -2.59 12.94
C PRO A 93 -10.97 -3.25 11.64
N LYS A 94 -12.10 -3.94 11.72
CA LYS A 94 -12.69 -4.60 10.56
C LYS A 94 -13.34 -3.59 9.63
N LEU A 95 -13.33 -3.92 8.33
CA LEU A 95 -14.11 -3.20 7.33
C LEU A 95 -15.59 -3.18 7.73
N ASN A 96 -16.23 -2.04 7.51
CA ASN A 96 -17.64 -1.81 7.80
C ASN A 96 -18.19 -0.82 6.77
N SER A 97 -19.51 -0.71 6.69
CA SER A 97 -20.21 0.08 5.66
C SER A 97 -19.81 1.55 5.59
N ARG A 98 -19.28 2.14 6.67
CA ARG A 98 -18.80 3.53 6.68
C ARG A 98 -17.46 3.72 5.98
N HIS A 99 -16.65 2.67 5.90
CA HIS A 99 -15.26 2.75 5.46
C HIS A 99 -14.93 1.82 4.29
N THR A 100 -15.79 0.87 3.95
CA THR A 100 -15.67 0.09 2.72
C THR A 100 -15.85 0.99 1.52
N PHE A 101 -15.05 0.79 0.47
CA PHE A 101 -15.47 1.27 -0.84
C PHE A 101 -16.88 0.74 -1.13
N LEU A 102 -17.79 1.65 -1.51
CA LEU A 102 -19.11 1.24 -1.98
C LEU A 102 -18.88 0.30 -3.18
N ASP A 103 -19.63 -0.80 -3.23
CA ASP A 103 -19.60 -1.70 -4.38
C ASP A 103 -20.06 -0.93 -5.61
N TRP A 104 -19.09 -0.45 -6.38
CA TRP A 104 -19.32 0.47 -7.47
C TRP A 104 -18.69 -0.15 -8.72
N ARG A 105 -19.43 -1.07 -9.35
CA ARG A 105 -19.32 -1.16 -10.81
C ARG A 105 -19.73 0.20 -11.33
N ILE A 106 -18.76 1.03 -11.69
CA ILE A 106 -19.04 2.30 -12.31
C ILE A 106 -18.93 2.12 -13.78
N ASP A 107 -20.11 2.17 -14.40
CA ASP A 107 -20.20 2.46 -15.79
C ASP A 107 -19.96 3.98 -15.96
N TRP A 108 -18.71 4.33 -16.23
CA TRP A 108 -18.24 5.69 -16.52
C TRP A 108 -18.75 6.26 -17.85
N ASN A 109 -19.63 5.54 -18.54
CA ASN A 109 -20.16 5.85 -19.87
C ASN A 109 -21.62 6.37 -19.83
N SER A 110 -22.05 7.03 -18.74
CA SER A 110 -23.37 7.68 -18.68
C SER A 110 -23.27 9.20 -18.66
#